data_AF-A0A8J7T311-F1
#
_entry.id   AF-A0A8J7T311-F1
#
_cell.length_a   1.000
_cell.length_b   1.000
_cell.length_c   1.000
_cell.angle_alpha   90.00
_cell.angle_beta   90.00
_cell.angle_gamma   90.00
#
_symmetry.space_group_name_H-M   'P 1'
#
loop_
_entity.id
_entity.type
_entity.pdbx_description
1 polymer ?
#
loop_
_entity_poly.entity_id
_entity_poly.type
_entity_poly.pdbx_seq_one_letter_code
_entity_poly.pdbx_strand_id
1 'polypeptide(L)'
;MKTLLTAITLASSLFAMPALAQDTMSMDEGLTMLEQLASKELTQNGITDVDVMGLSLNQIAQIHSVSISADVKENEKAQQLKQIVGK
;
A
#
# COMPACT_ATOMS: atom_id res chain seq x y z
N MET A 1 3.42 22.94 9.04
CA MET A 1 2.08 22.61 8.51
C MET A 1 2.17 21.93 7.12
N LYS A 2 2.97 20.86 6.98
CA LYS A 2 3.14 20.13 5.69
C LYS A 2 2.81 18.64 5.79
N THR A 3 2.73 18.10 7.01
CA THR A 3 2.46 16.68 7.30
C THR A 3 0.98 16.33 7.29
N LEU A 4 0.09 17.31 7.46
CA LEU A 4 -1.36 17.07 7.53
C LEU A 4 -2.00 16.85 6.14
N LEU A 5 -1.46 17.48 5.10
CA LEU A 5 -2.02 17.40 3.74
C LEU A 5 -1.73 16.05 3.07
N THR A 6 -0.57 15.44 3.32
CA THR A 6 -0.21 14.16 2.70
C THR A 6 -1.05 13.00 3.24
N ALA A 7 -1.41 13.05 4.52
CA ALA A 7 -2.28 12.04 5.15
C ALA A 7 -3.71 12.06 4.59
N ILE A 8 -4.25 13.24 4.24
CA ILE A 8 -5.62 13.39 3.70
C ILE A 8 -5.73 12.88 2.25
N THR A 9 -4.68 13.05 1.43
CA THR A 9 -4.67 12.52 0.05
C THR A 9 -4.54 10.99 0.03
N LEU A 10 -3.75 10.41 0.94
CA LEU A 10 -3.62 8.96 1.10
C LEU A 10 -4.91 8.32 1.64
N ALA A 11 -5.56 9.01 2.58
CA ALA A 11 -6.90 8.64 3.04
C ALA A 11 -7.89 8.59 1.88
N SER A 12 -7.93 9.59 0.98
CA SER A 12 -8.89 9.56 -0.14
C SER A 12 -8.70 8.42 -1.15
N SER A 13 -7.47 7.89 -1.33
CA SER A 13 -7.25 6.69 -2.17
C SER A 13 -7.52 5.39 -1.43
N LEU A 14 -7.33 5.36 -0.10
CA LEU A 14 -7.72 4.24 0.78
C LEU A 14 -9.24 4.17 0.99
N PHE A 15 -9.93 5.31 1.09
CA PHE A 15 -11.39 5.41 1.22
C PHE A 15 -12.13 5.18 -0.10
N ALA A 16 -11.43 5.16 -1.23
CA ALA A 16 -11.99 4.74 -2.51
C ALA A 16 -12.16 3.21 -2.62
N MET A 17 -11.66 2.43 -1.66
CA MET A 17 -11.96 1.00 -1.52
C MET A 17 -13.38 0.86 -0.92
N PRO A 18 -14.37 0.37 -1.66
CA PRO A 18 -15.74 0.18 -1.14
C PRO A 18 -15.81 -0.81 0.04
N ALA A 19 -14.71 -1.54 0.29
CA ALA A 19 -14.62 -2.62 1.27
C ALA A 19 -14.29 -2.16 2.71
N LEU A 20 -13.79 -0.93 2.91
CA LEU A 20 -13.38 -0.45 4.25
C LEU A 20 -14.46 0.38 4.98
N ALA A 21 -15.59 0.65 4.33
CA ALA A 21 -16.67 1.46 4.87
C ALA A 21 -17.87 0.64 5.39
N GLN A 22 -17.73 -0.69 5.54
CA GLN A 22 -18.73 -1.45 6.28
C GLN A 22 -18.52 -1.20 7.78
N ASP A 23 -19.57 -0.70 8.42
CA ASP A 23 -19.71 -0.14 9.78
C ASP A 23 -19.34 -1.08 10.95
N THR A 24 -18.51 -2.11 10.69
CA THR A 24 -18.18 -3.20 11.62
C THR A 24 -16.70 -3.57 11.64
N MET A 25 -15.87 -3.04 10.75
CA MET A 25 -14.44 -3.40 10.73
C MET A 25 -13.65 -2.58 11.75
N SER A 26 -12.95 -3.26 12.64
CA SER A 26 -12.02 -2.61 13.57
C SER A 26 -10.82 -2.03 12.81
N MET A 27 -10.21 -0.98 13.36
CA MET A 27 -9.02 -0.36 12.77
C MET A 27 -7.88 -1.38 12.59
N ASP A 28 -7.72 -2.31 13.54
CA ASP A 28 -6.71 -3.37 13.48
C ASP A 28 -6.96 -4.37 12.34
N GLU A 29 -8.23 -4.72 12.09
CA GLU A 29 -8.60 -5.56 10.93
C GLU A 29 -8.34 -4.82 9.61
N GLY A 30 -8.64 -3.52 9.54
CA GLY A 30 -8.34 -2.68 8.38
C GLY A 30 -6.83 -2.63 8.08
N LEU A 31 -6.01 -2.45 9.12
CA LEU A 31 -4.55 -2.44 9.01
C LEU A 31 -4.01 -3.79 8.54
N THR A 32 -4.50 -4.88 9.13
CA THR A 32 -4.12 -6.25 8.76
C THR A 32 -4.41 -6.52 7.27
N MET A 33 -5.56 -6.07 6.75
CA MET A 33 -5.88 -6.24 5.33
C MET A 33 -4.94 -5.44 4.43
N LEU A 34 -4.54 -4.22 4.83
CA LEU A 34 -3.59 -3.41 4.06
C LEU A 34 -2.22 -4.07 4.01
N GLU A 35 -1.76 -4.64 5.12
CA GLU A 35 -0.51 -5.41 5.18
C GLU A 35 -0.58 -6.66 4.28
N GLN A 36 -1.69 -7.41 4.33
CA GLN A 36 -1.89 -8.57 3.46
C GLN A 36 -1.87 -8.18 1.97
N LEU A 37 -2.49 -7.05 1.63
CA LEU A 37 -2.55 -6.57 0.26
C LEU A 37 -1.17 -6.13 -0.25
N ALA A 38 -0.41 -5.42 0.58
CA ALA A 38 0.98 -5.07 0.26
C ALA A 38 1.87 -6.32 0.13
N SER A 39 1.74 -7.30 1.03
CA SER A 39 2.48 -8.57 0.97
C SER A 39 2.19 -9.35 -0.31
N LYS A 40 0.91 -9.41 -0.71
CA LYS A 40 0.48 -10.03 -1.96
C LYS A 40 1.11 -9.34 -3.17
N GLU A 41 1.08 -8.01 -3.23
CA GLU A 41 1.67 -7.27 -4.34
C GLU A 41 3.18 -7.51 -4.45
N LEU A 42 3.90 -7.41 -3.34
CA LEU A 42 5.34 -7.63 -3.31
C LEU A 42 5.68 -9.04 -3.80
N THR A 43 4.95 -10.06 -3.33
CA THR A 43 5.13 -11.44 -3.76
C THR A 43 4.86 -11.62 -5.26
N GLN A 44 3.80 -11.01 -5.79
CA GLN A 44 3.47 -11.06 -7.23
C GLN A 44 4.56 -10.44 -8.11
N ASN A 45 5.34 -9.50 -7.56
CA ASN A 45 6.47 -8.86 -8.25
C ASN A 45 7.83 -9.48 -7.87
N GLY A 46 7.83 -10.67 -7.24
CA GLY A 46 9.05 -11.40 -6.90
C GLY A 46 9.86 -10.81 -5.74
N ILE A 47 9.22 -10.03 -4.87
CA ILE A 47 9.82 -9.41 -3.68
C ILE A 47 9.28 -10.13 -2.44
N THR A 48 10.06 -11.06 -1.89
CA THR A 48 9.61 -11.92 -0.77
C THR A 48 10.35 -11.69 0.54
N ASP A 49 11.42 -10.89 0.53
CA ASP A 49 12.29 -10.65 1.69
C ASP A 49 11.95 -9.33 2.41
N VAL A 50 10.66 -9.02 2.52
CA VAL A 50 10.17 -7.77 3.11
C VAL A 50 9.20 -8.10 4.23
N ASP A 51 9.52 -7.64 5.43
CA ASP A 51 8.58 -7.62 6.55
C ASP A 51 7.61 -6.44 6.39
N VAL A 52 6.38 -6.75 5.97
CA VAL A 52 5.34 -5.74 5.72
C VAL A 52 4.86 -5.07 7.01
N MET A 53 4.96 -5.76 8.15
CA MET A 53 4.61 -5.17 9.46
C MET A 53 5.62 -4.09 9.88
N GLY A 54 6.84 -4.13 9.33
CA GLY A 54 7.86 -3.10 9.53
C GLY A 54 7.68 -1.88 8.64
N LEU A 55 6.77 -1.90 7.66
CA LEU A 55 6.55 -0.79 6.73
C LEU A 55 5.64 0.27 7.35
N SER A 56 5.94 1.54 7.04
CA SER A 56 5.05 2.63 7.35
C SER A 56 3.76 2.56 6.50
N LEU A 57 2.66 3.13 7.02
CA LEU A 57 1.41 3.28 6.25
C LEU A 57 1.61 4.00 4.91
N ASN A 58 2.56 4.94 4.86
CA ASN A 58 2.92 5.64 3.63
C ASN A 58 3.61 4.72 2.60
N GLN A 59 4.41 3.76 3.04
CA GLN A 59 5.00 2.74 2.16
C GLN A 59 3.93 1.77 1.65
N ILE A 60 3.05 1.29 2.54
CA ILE A 60 1.94 0.41 2.17
C ILE A 60 1.01 1.06 1.13
N ALA A 61 0.66 2.32 1.31
CA ALA A 61 -0.17 3.05 0.36
C ALA A 61 0.53 3.28 -1.00
N GLN A 62 1.85 3.53 -0.99
CA GLN A 62 2.63 3.63 -2.23
C GLN A 62 2.69 2.29 -2.98
N ILE A 63 2.85 1.17 -2.26
CA ILE A 63 2.80 -0.18 -2.86
C ILE A 63 1.47 -0.35 -3.61
N HIS A 64 0.34 -0.03 -2.97
CA HIS A 64 -0.97 -0.12 -3.60
C HIS A 64 -1.13 0.83 -4.79
N SER A 65 -0.62 2.06 -4.71
CA SER A 65 -0.64 3.01 -5.83
C SER A 65 0.10 2.46 -7.05
N VAL A 66 1.24 1.79 -6.84
CA VAL A 66 1.99 1.11 -7.91
C VAL A 66 1.21 -0.09 -8.45
N SER A 67 0.49 -0.83 -7.60
CA SER A 67 -0.37 -1.96 -8.02
C SER A 67 -1.41 -1.60 -9.07
N ILE A 68 -2.11 -0.49 -8.85
CA ILE A 68 -3.28 -0.08 -9.64
C ILE A 68 -2.93 0.81 -10.85
N SER A 69 -1.66 1.19 -10.99
CA SER A 69 -1.21 2.04 -12.09
C SER A 69 -1.18 1.25 -13.40
N ALA A 70 -2.18 1.47 -14.26
CA ALA A 70 -2.35 0.77 -15.54
C ALA A 70 -1.20 1.03 -16.54
N ASP A 71 -0.46 2.13 -16.36
CA ASP A 71 0.58 2.58 -17.30
C ASP A 71 1.99 2.09 -16.96
N VAL A 72 2.19 1.39 -15.84
CA VAL A 72 3.51 0.93 -15.41
C VAL A 72 3.81 -0.44 -16.00
N LYS A 73 4.88 -0.53 -16.80
CA LYS A 73 5.37 -1.81 -17.33
C LYS A 73 5.79 -2.72 -16.17
N GLU A 74 5.53 -4.03 -16.27
CA GLU A 74 5.84 -5.00 -15.20
C GLU A 74 7.28 -4.89 -14.65
N ASN A 75 8.27 -4.70 -15.53
CA ASN A 75 9.67 -4.51 -15.12
C ASN A 75 9.91 -3.22 -14.32
N GLU A 76 9.18 -2.15 -14.60
CA GLU A 76 9.28 -0.88 -13.88
C GLU A 76 8.54 -0.96 -12.55
N LYS A 77 7.47 -1.75 -12.49
CA LYS A 77 6.67 -2.00 -11.28
C LYS A 77 7.50 -2.63 -10.17
N ALA A 78 8.20 -3.72 -10.46
CA ALA A 78 9.08 -4.38 -9.49
C ALA A 78 10.22 -3.46 -9.01
N GLN A 79 10.76 -2.60 -9.88
CA GLN A 79 11.78 -1.62 -9.49
C GLN A 79 11.23 -0.53 -8.57
N GLN A 80 10.04 0.00 -8.85
CA GLN A 80 9.40 0.99 -7.99
C GLN A 80 9.06 0.41 -6.61
N LEU A 81 8.54 -0.82 -6.56
CA LEU A 81 8.28 -1.52 -5.31
C LEU A 81 9.54 -1.72 -4.47
N LYS A 82 10.66 -2.13 -5.09
CA LYS A 82 11.97 -2.23 -4.43
C LYS A 82 12.44 -0.90 -3.85
N GLN A 83 12.19 0.22 -4.53
CA GLN A 83 12.54 1.55 -4.02
C GLN A 83 11.66 2.00 -2.85
N ILE A 84 10.43 1.50 -2.74
CA ILE A 84 9.52 1.81 -1.64
C ILE A 84 9.92 1.05 -0.36
N VAL A 85 10.28 -0.23 -0.50
CA VAL A 85 10.62 -1.11 0.64
C VAL A 85 12.10 -1.03 1.06
N GLY A 86 12.99 -0.63 0.16
CA GLY A 86 14.44 -0.50 0.41
C GLY A 86 14.91 0.89 0.87
N LYS A 87 13.98 1.80 1.17
CA LYS A 87 14.25 3.10 1.80
C LYS A 87 13.90 3.06 3.28
#